data_AF-A0A7V5U0R1-F1
#
_entry.id   AF-A0A7V5U0R1-F1
#
_cell.length_a   1.000
_cell.length_b   1.000
_cell.length_c   1.000
_cell.angle_alpha   90.00
_cell.angle_beta   90.00
_cell.angle_gamma   90.00
#
_symmetry.space_group_name_H-M   'P 1'
#
loop_
_entity.id
_entity.type
_entity.pdbx_description
1 polymer ?
#
loop_
_entity_poly.entity_id
_entity_poly.type
_entity_poly.pdbx_seq_one_letter_code
_entity_poly.pdbx_strand_id
1 'polypeptide(L)' 'MSKKCEICGKSPMFGHNRSKSDRRTNRRWNPNLQRI' A
#
# COMPACT_ATOMS: atom_id res chain seq x y z
N MET A 1 7.75 11.22 -3.29
CA MET A 1 7.64 10.37 -4.51
C MET A 1 6.58 9.31 -4.30
N SER A 2 5.64 9.17 -5.23
CA SER A 2 4.72 8.01 -5.21
C SER A 2 5.55 6.75 -5.43
N LYS A 3 5.48 5.76 -4.53
CA LYS A 3 6.13 4.46 -4.73
C LYS A 3 5.42 3.74 -5.87
N LYS A 4 5.75 4.10 -7.11
CA LYS A 4 5.20 3.53 -8.33
C LYS A 4 6.27 2.70 -9.02
N CYS A 5 5.92 1.49 -9.44
CA CYS A 5 6.77 0.66 -10.29
C CYS A 5 6.82 1.28 -11.68
N GLU A 6 8.01 1.62 -12.18
CA GLU A 6 8.18 2.20 -13.52
C GLU A 6 7.89 1.19 -14.63
N ILE A 7 8.22 -0.08 -14.40
CA ILE A 7 8.04 -1.17 -15.37
C ILE A 7 6.58 -1.68 -15.36
N CYS A 8 6.03 -1.87 -14.16
CA CYS A 8 4.77 -2.58 -13.95
C CYS A 8 3.61 -1.65 -13.56
N GLY A 9 3.83 -0.34 -13.45
CA GLY A 9 2.81 0.67 -13.15
C GLY A 9 2.18 0.59 -11.75
N LYS A 10 2.51 -0.46 -10.97
CA LYS A 10 1.93 -0.73 -9.65
C LYS A 10 2.08 0.48 -8.75
N SER A 11 0.95 0.95 -8.23
CA SER A 11 0.87 2.11 -7.35
C SER A 11 0.42 1.68 -5.95
N PRO A 12 0.65 2.50 -4.92
CA PRO A 12 0.21 2.19 -3.58
C PRO A 12 -1.32 2.18 -3.48
N MET A 13 -1.87 1.19 -2.80
CA MET A 13 -3.30 1.06 -2.57
C MET A 13 -3.66 1.57 -1.17
N PHE A 14 -4.87 2.13 -1.03
CA PHE A 14 -5.38 2.65 0.24
C PHE A 14 -6.52 1.80 0.76
N GLY A 15 -6.68 1.76 2.08
CA GLY A 15 -7.82 1.13 2.74
C GLY A 15 -7.65 1.14 4.25
N HIS A 16 -8.23 0.15 4.93
CA HIS A 16 -8.32 0.14 6.38
C HIS A 16 -7.77 -1.15 6.97
N ASN A 17 -7.06 -1.05 8.08
CA ASN A 17 -6.84 -2.19 8.96
C ASN A 17 -8.08 -2.40 9.84
N ARG A 18 -8.45 -3.66 10.05
CA ARG A 18 -9.60 -4.05 10.88
C ARG A 18 -9.11 -4.80 12.10
N SER A 19 -9.34 -4.24 13.28
CA SER A 19 -9.07 -4.96 14.53
C SER A 19 -10.12 -6.05 14.76
N LYS A 20 -9.86 -6.94 15.73
CA LYS A 20 -10.85 -7.91 16.23
C LYS A 20 -12.16 -7.26 16.68
N SER A 21 -12.10 -5.99 17.10
CA SER A 21 -13.23 -5.14 17.51
C SER A 21 -13.82 -4.27 16.39
N ASP A 22 -13.53 -4.57 15.12
CA ASP A 22 -13.89 -3.81 13.91
C ASP A 22 -13.51 -2.31 13.94
N ARG A 23 -12.49 -1.92 14.71
CA ARG A 23 -11.93 -0.58 14.61
C ARG A 23 -11.21 -0.45 13.27
N ARG A 24 -11.59 0.60 12.51
CA ARG A 24 -11.07 0.90 11.18
C ARG A 24 -9.98 1.95 11.30
N THR A 25 -8.73 1.59 11.01
CA THR A 25 -7.63 2.56 10.94
C THR A 25 -7.11 2.66 9.51
N ASN A 26 -6.82 3.88 9.05
CA ASN A 26 -6.32 4.10 7.70
C ASN A 26 -4.96 3.41 7.51
N ARG A 27 -4.82 2.69 6.40
CA ARG A 27 -3.59 2.00 5.99
C ARG A 27 -3.32 2.22 4.51
N ARG A 28 -2.03 2.25 4.19
CA ARG A 28 -1.51 2.24 2.82
C ARG A 28 -0.72 0.97 2.55
N TRP A 29 -1.03 0.25 1.49
CA TRP A 29 -0.21 -0.85 0.96
C TRP A 29 0.72 -0.32 -0.11
N ASN A 30 2.02 -0.28 0.19
CA ASN A 30 3.03 0.12 -0.78
C ASN A 30 3.48 -1.10 -1.59
N PRO A 31 3.74 -0.96 -2.91
CA PRO A 31 4.38 -2.02 -3.68
C PRO A 31 5.80 -2.26 -3.16
N ASN A 32 6.24 -3.52 -3.20
CA ASN A 32 7.60 -3.90 -2.87
C ASN A 32 8.53 -3.59 -4.05
N LEU A 33 9.01 -2.35 -4.14
CA LEU A 33 9.97 -1.92 -5.16
C LEU A 33 11.38 -2.28 -4.70
N GLN A 34 12.03 -3.20 -5.40
CA GLN A 34 13.43 -3.55 -5.16
C GLN A 34 14.31 -2.84 -6.19
N ARG A 35 15.46 -2.32 -5.74
CA ARG A 35 16.49 -1.77 -6.63
C ARG A 35 17.35 -2.93 -7.10
N ILE A 36 17.47 -3.07 -8.42
CA ILE A 36 18.41 -3.99 -9.09
C ILE A 36 19.58 -3.14 -9.56
#